data_AF-A0A537UY50-F1
#
_entry.id   AF-A0A537UY50-F1
#
_cell.length_a   1.000
_cell.length_b   1.000
_cell.length_c   1.000
_cell.angle_alpha   90.00
_cell.angle_beta   90.00
_cell.angle_gamma   90.00
#
_symmetry.space_group_name_H-M   'P 1'
#
loop_
_entity.id
_entity.type
_entity.pdbx_description
1 polymer ?
#
loop_
_entity_poly.entity_id
_entity_poly.type
_entity_poly.pdbx_seq_one_letter_code
_entity_poly.pdbx_strand_id
1 'polypeptide(L)'
;MLIHPTVERLRALGLTAMADAFLELQNAPDAGELSREDWLGLLVDREATSRENKRLARRLREARLRQSAVVEDVDFRAHRGLDRAL
;
A
#
# COMPACT_ATOMS: atom_id res chain seq x y z
N MET A 1 6.70 -0.72 27.00
CA MET A 1 5.32 -1.08 26.59
C MET A 1 5.35 -2.47 25.98
N LEU A 2 4.34 -3.31 26.21
CA LEU A 2 4.26 -4.62 25.55
C LEU A 2 3.94 -4.39 24.06
N ILE A 3 4.88 -4.71 23.18
CA ILE A 3 4.77 -4.52 21.71
C ILE A 3 3.72 -5.46 21.11
N HIS A 4 3.68 -6.70 21.62
CA HIS A 4 2.75 -7.75 21.20
C HIS A 4 1.26 -7.33 21.21
N PRO A 5 0.69 -6.78 22.30
CA PRO A 5 -0.73 -6.40 22.32
C PRO A 5 -1.08 -5.22 21.41
N THR A 6 -0.11 -4.39 21.00
CA THR A 6 -0.35 -3.32 20.02
C THR A 6 -0.44 -3.91 18.62
N VAL A 7 0.48 -4.79 18.25
CA VAL A 7 0.48 -5.48 16.95
C VAL A 7 -0.78 -6.34 16.78
N GLU A 8 -1.19 -7.07 17.81
CA GLU A 8 -2.43 -7.86 17.78
C GLU A 8 -3.66 -6.99 17.58
N ARG A 9 -3.74 -5.83 18.26
CA ARG A 9 -4.83 -4.86 18.04
C ARG A 9 -4.84 -4.29 16.63
N LEU A 10 -3.68 -3.93 16.08
CA LEU A 10 -3.58 -3.45 14.70
C LEU A 10 -4.08 -4.50 13.71
N ARG A 11 -3.69 -5.76 13.90
CA ARG A 11 -4.18 -6.87 13.08
C ARG A 11 -5.71 -7.06 13.23
N ALA A 12 -6.24 -6.99 14.45
CA ALA A 12 -7.68 -7.11 14.70
C ALA A 12 -8.51 -5.98 14.04
N LEU A 13 -7.94 -4.78 13.95
CA LEU A 13 -8.54 -3.65 13.23
C LEU A 13 -8.37 -3.73 11.70
N GLY A 14 -7.74 -4.79 11.19
CA GLY A 14 -7.44 -4.97 9.77
C GLY A 14 -6.31 -4.08 9.25
N LEU A 15 -5.54 -3.43 10.14
CA LEU A 15 -4.36 -2.61 9.83
C LEU A 15 -3.10 -3.49 9.76
N THR A 16 -3.15 -4.53 8.92
CA THR A 16 -2.14 -5.59 8.92
C THR A 16 -0.77 -5.10 8.46
N ALA A 17 -0.71 -4.26 7.43
CA ALA A 17 0.57 -3.76 6.91
C ALA A 17 1.16 -2.71 7.84
N MET A 18 0.31 -1.93 8.53
CA MET A 18 0.73 -1.08 9.63
C MET A 18 1.37 -1.89 10.77
N ALA A 19 0.77 -3.04 11.12
CA ALA A 19 1.29 -3.92 12.17
C ALA A 19 2.66 -4.51 11.82
N ASP A 20 2.84 -4.90 10.55
CA ASP A 20 4.12 -5.41 10.04
C ASP A 20 5.17 -4.29 10.01
N ALA A 21 4.81 -3.10 9.52
CA ALA A 21 5.68 -1.93 9.49
C ALA A 21 6.10 -1.46 10.90
N PHE A 22 5.21 -1.58 11.89
CA PHE A 22 5.50 -1.30 13.29
C PHE A 22 6.63 -2.20 13.80
N LEU A 23 6.56 -3.50 13.51
CA LEU A 23 7.59 -4.47 13.90
C LEU A 23 8.92 -4.21 13.17
N GLU A 24 8.87 -3.85 11.89
CA GLU A 24 10.06 -3.51 11.11
C GLU A 24 10.76 -2.27 11.67
N LEU A 25 10.02 -1.18 11.91
CA LEU A 25 10.58 0.05 12.47
C LEU A 25 11.06 -0.12 13.91
N GLN A 26 10.46 -1.01 14.70
CA GLN A 26 10.96 -1.36 16.04
C GLN A 26 12.36 -1.97 16.00
N ASN A 27 12.60 -2.84 15.02
CA ASN A 27 13.88 -3.54 14.87
C ASN A 27 14.90 -2.74 14.05
N ALA A 28 14.51 -1.58 13.49
CA ALA A 28 15.38 -0.73 12.72
C ALA A 28 16.22 0.18 13.64
N PRO A 29 17.56 0.08 13.61
CA PRO A 29 18.43 0.87 14.49
C PRO A 29 18.32 2.38 14.25
N ASP A 30 18.01 2.79 13.02
CA ASP A 30 17.93 4.20 12.62
C ASP A 30 16.55 4.83 12.91
N ALA A 31 15.56 4.01 13.30
CA ALA A 31 14.21 4.51 13.56
C ALA A 31 14.13 5.39 14.82
N GLY A 32 15.17 5.41 15.66
CA GLY A 32 15.28 6.30 16.81
C GLY A 32 15.52 7.77 16.44
N GLU A 33 15.95 8.05 15.21
CA GLU A 33 16.19 9.41 14.71
C GLU A 33 14.93 10.07 14.12
N LEU A 34 13.90 9.28 13.83
CA LEU A 34 12.64 9.76 13.28
C LEU A 34 11.84 10.52 14.34
N SER A 35 11.23 11.63 13.90
CA SER A 35 10.20 12.29 14.70
C SER A 35 8.99 11.36 14.88
N ARG A 36 8.15 11.63 15.88
CA ARG A 36 6.96 10.80 16.13
C ARG A 36 5.96 10.93 14.98
N GLU A 37 5.92 12.11 14.39
CA GLU A 37 5.10 12.47 13.23
C GLU A 37 5.54 11.68 12.00
N ASP A 38 6.84 11.66 11.71
CA ASP A 38 7.39 10.90 10.55
C ASP A 38 7.20 9.40 10.74
N TRP A 39 7.44 8.92 11.97
CA TRP A 39 7.26 7.51 12.29
C TRP A 39 5.80 7.08 12.10
N LEU A 40 4.84 7.89 12.55
CA LEU A 40 3.41 7.62 12.32
C LEU A 40 3.05 7.73 10.83
N GLY A 41 3.59 8.73 10.12
CA GLY A 41 3.40 8.90 8.69
C GLY A 41 3.79 7.65 7.91
N LEU A 42 5.00 7.12 8.14
CA LEU A 42 5.51 5.91 7.49
C LEU A 42 4.60 4.70 7.72
N LEU A 43 4.08 4.53 8.93
CA LEU A 43 3.16 3.44 9.25
C LEU A 43 1.84 3.55 8.49
N VAL A 44 1.27 4.75 8.45
CA VAL A 44 0.01 5.03 7.75
C VAL A 44 0.18 4.86 6.25
N ASP A 45 1.26 5.39 5.68
CA ASP A 45 1.57 5.27 4.26
C ASP A 45 1.70 3.82 3.84
N ARG A 46 2.41 3.00 4.63
CA ARG A 46 2.57 1.58 4.34
C ARG A 46 1.24 0.83 4.31
N GLU A 47 0.32 1.17 5.20
CA GLU A 47 -1.03 0.61 5.20
C GLU A 47 -1.87 1.11 4.01
N ALA A 48 -1.80 2.40 3.69
CA ALA A 48 -2.50 3.00 2.56
C ALA A 48 -2.07 2.37 1.23
N THR A 49 -0.76 2.28 0.99
CA THR A 49 -0.18 1.64 -0.20
C THR A 49 -0.57 0.16 -0.28
N SER A 50 -0.55 -0.57 0.84
CA SER A 50 -0.97 -1.98 0.86
C SER A 50 -2.43 -2.14 0.43
N ARG A 51 -3.32 -1.26 0.90
CA ARG A 51 -4.74 -1.25 0.51
C ARG A 51 -4.93 -0.89 -0.96
N GLU A 52 -4.20 0.09 -1.47
CA GLU A 52 -4.21 0.45 -2.89
C GLU A 52 -3.76 -0.70 -3.78
N ASN A 53 -2.64 -1.34 -3.45
CA ASN A 53 -2.14 -2.50 -4.17
C ASN A 53 -3.15 -3.66 -4.16
N LYS A 54 -3.80 -3.93 -3.03
CA LYS A 54 -4.88 -4.94 -2.95
C LYS A 54 -6.07 -4.57 -3.84
N ARG A 55 -6.50 -3.30 -3.84
CA ARG A 55 -7.58 -2.80 -4.72
C ARG A 55 -7.22 -2.93 -6.19
N LEU A 56 -6.01 -2.52 -6.58
CA LEU A 56 -5.50 -2.63 -7.94
C LEU A 56 -5.43 -4.10 -8.39
N ALA A 57 -4.84 -4.96 -7.57
CA ALA A 57 -4.72 -6.38 -7.87
C ALA A 57 -6.09 -7.07 -7.99
N ARG A 58 -7.12 -6.61 -7.26
CA ARG A 58 -8.50 -7.08 -7.43
C ARG A 58 -9.07 -6.61 -8.78
N ARG A 59 -8.95 -5.33 -9.10
CA ARG A 59 -9.43 -4.77 -10.39
C ARG A 59 -8.78 -5.47 -11.59
N LEU A 60 -7.46 -5.73 -11.55
CA LEU A 60 -6.75 -6.45 -12.60
C LEU A 60 -7.25 -7.89 -12.76
N ARG A 61 -7.52 -8.58 -11.65
CA ARG A 61 -8.12 -9.93 -11.68
C ARG A 61 -9.52 -9.94 -12.27
N GLU A 62 -10.35 -8.95 -11.91
CA GLU A 62 -11.71 -8.80 -12.43
C GLU A 62 -11.73 -8.42 -13.92
N ALA A 63 -10.74 -7.66 -14.39
CA ALA A 63 -10.62 -7.24 -15.79
C ALA A 63 -10.34 -8.40 -16.77
N ARG A 64 -9.84 -9.55 -16.28
CA ARG A 64 -9.58 -10.78 -17.07
C ARG A 64 -8.84 -10.49 -18.38
N LEU A 65 -7.78 -9.68 -18.31
CA LEU A 65 -7.01 -9.28 -19.48
C LEU A 65 -6.36 -10.52 -20.12
N ARG A 66 -6.52 -10.66 -21.43
CA ARG A 66 -5.98 -11.81 -22.20
C ARG A 66 -4.46 -11.75 -22.37
N GLN A 67 -3.86 -10.58 -22.12
CA GLN A 67 -2.45 -10.30 -22.26
C GLN A 67 -1.95 -9.60 -20.99
N SER A 68 -0.66 -9.73 -20.69
CA SER A 68 -0.02 -8.89 -19.68
C SER A 68 -0.13 -7.44 -20.13
N ALA A 69 -0.88 -6.63 -19.40
CA ALA A 69 -1.11 -5.23 -19.73
C ALA A 69 -0.94 -4.39 -18.47
N VAL A 70 -0.28 -3.26 -18.65
CA VAL A 70 -0.05 -2.24 -17.62
C VAL A 70 -0.62 -0.91 -18.11
N VAL A 71 -0.90 0.01 -17.18
CA VAL A 71 -1.55 1.29 -17.52
C VAL A 71 -0.62 2.17 -18.36
N GLU A 72 0.69 2.01 -18.16
CA GLU A 72 1.76 2.71 -18.86
C GLU A 72 1.80 2.40 -20.37
N ASP A 73 1.32 1.22 -20.76
CA ASP A 73 1.29 0.75 -22.15
C ASP A 73 0.00 1.14 -22.91
N VAL A 74 -0.86 1.97 -22.30
CA VAL A 74 -2.11 2.39 -22.95
C VAL A 74 -1.79 3.29 -24.16
N ASP A 75 -2.12 2.79 -25.36
CA ASP A 75 -2.00 3.55 -26.61
C ASP A 75 -3.16 4.54 -26.78
N PHE A 76 -2.93 5.78 -26.36
CA PHE A 76 -3.86 6.90 -26.56
C PHE A 76 -3.89 7.47 -27.99
N ARG A 77 -3.01 7.01 -28.89
CA ARG A 77 -3.02 7.46 -30.30
C ARG A 77 -4.02 6.69 -31.15
N ALA A 78 -4.50 5.55 -30.66
CA ALA A 78 -5.52 4.77 -31.33
C ALA A 78 -6.84 5.56 -31.42
N HIS A 79 -7.53 5.50 -32.56
CA HIS A 79 -8.75 6.26 -32.86
C HIS A 79 -10.00 5.85 -32.06
N ARG A 80 -9.82 5.17 -30.92
CA ARG A 80 -10.88 4.60 -30.08
C ARG A 80 -11.53 5.62 -29.13
N GLY A 81 -11.13 6.89 -29.22
CA GLY A 81 -11.69 7.98 -28.41
C GLY A 81 -11.33 7.88 -26.92
N LEU A 82 -10.13 7.40 -26.59
CA LEU A 82 -9.65 7.37 -25.20
C LEU A 82 -9.29 8.80 -24.76
N ASP A 83 -9.93 9.28 -23.70
CA ASP A 83 -9.63 10.59 -23.10
C ASP A 83 -8.40 10.47 -22.18
N ARG A 84 -7.47 11.40 -22.33
CA ARG A 84 -6.21 11.45 -21.55
C ARG A 84 -6.33 12.33 -20.31
N ALA A 85 -7.39 13.12 -20.19
CA ALA A 85 -7.57 14.12 -19.12
C ALA A 85 -8.42 13.63 -17.93
N LEU A 86 -8.86 12.38 -17.96
CA LEU A 86 -9.68 11.71 -16.93
C LEU A 86 -8.81 10.78 -16.07
#